data_AF-A0A2A7UEG6-F1
#
_entry.id   AF-A0A2A7UEG6-F1
#
_cell.length_a   1.000
_cell.length_b   1.000
_cell.length_c   1.000
_cell.angle_alpha   90.00
_cell.angle_beta   90.00
_cell.angle_gamma   90.00
#
_symmetry.space_group_name_H-M   'P 1'
#
loop_
_entity.id
_entity.type
_entity.pdbx_description
1 polymer ?
#
loop_
_entity_poly.entity_id
_entity_poly.type
_entity_poly.pdbx_seq_one_letter_code
_entity_poly.pdbx_strand_id
1 'polypeptide(L)'
;MSIPVIGTWLHWLLFGGEFPGDIIIPRLYIAHVLLLPGVMLALIAAHIALVWYQKHTQFPGHGRTEQNVVGARIVPVFAVDQGAFFAFTLGTIAVLAGLLQINPVWNLGPYNPAQVSAGSQPDFYMMWTDGLARLLPAWEIYLGDYTIPAAFWVAVVMALVLIVMVLYPSIERRLTGDTAAHNLLQRPRDAPVRTGIGAMAIAFYVVLTLSCVNDILAVRFDLSLNALTWAGRIGLLIVPPSAYFLTYRFCLGLQRSDRDVLAHGIETGLIVRLPHGEYIEVHQSLAPVDDHGRPASLDYAGAPVPKTLNAVGAAGSPGPGSFLRPDPPEEAEALVRHAHAGERRQRAALQAVQDRRLGGRSGDVS
;
A
#
# COMPACT_ATOMS: atom_id res chain seq x y z
N MET A 1 31.24 12.85 -10.42
CA MET A 1 30.53 11.88 -9.55
C MET A 1 31.16 11.93 -8.18
N SER A 2 30.34 12.06 -7.14
CA SER A 2 30.75 12.39 -5.76
C SER A 2 31.27 11.20 -4.93
N ILE A 3 31.61 10.08 -5.56
CA ILE A 3 31.99 8.84 -4.87
C ILE A 3 33.49 8.86 -4.60
N PRO A 4 33.95 8.75 -3.34
CA PRO A 4 35.36 8.64 -3.02
C PRO A 4 36.02 7.46 -3.75
N VAL A 5 37.34 7.54 -3.97
CA VAL A 5 38.16 6.51 -4.62
C VAL A 5 37.92 6.35 -6.13
N ILE A 6 36.69 6.08 -6.57
CA ILE A 6 36.38 5.69 -7.96
C ILE A 6 35.49 6.69 -8.72
N GLY A 7 35.06 7.79 -8.09
CA GLY A 7 34.09 8.72 -8.67
C GLY A 7 34.53 9.31 -10.02
N THR A 8 35.78 9.77 -10.13
CA THR A 8 36.32 10.30 -11.39
C THR A 8 36.34 9.22 -12.48
N TRP A 9 36.83 8.02 -12.16
CA TRP A 9 36.88 6.90 -13.11
C TRP A 9 35.49 6.51 -13.60
N LEU A 10 34.50 6.42 -12.71
CA LEU A 10 33.12 6.13 -13.07
C LEU A 10 32.51 7.23 -13.95
N HIS A 11 32.80 8.50 -13.65
CA HIS A 11 32.37 9.62 -14.49
C HIS A 11 32.93 9.49 -15.92
N TRP A 12 34.24 9.29 -16.05
CA TRP A 12 34.88 9.13 -17.35
C TRP A 12 34.41 7.86 -18.08
N LEU A 13 34.17 6.77 -17.36
CA LEU A 13 33.60 5.56 -17.92
C LEU A 13 32.19 5.82 -18.49
N LEU A 14 31.36 6.60 -17.79
CA LEU A 14 29.97 6.85 -18.17
C LEU A 14 29.83 7.90 -19.28
N PHE A 15 30.57 9.01 -19.20
CA PHE A 15 30.49 10.15 -20.12
C PHE A 15 31.51 10.10 -21.26
N GLY A 16 32.58 9.31 -21.14
CA GLY A 16 33.68 9.25 -22.11
C GLY A 16 34.55 10.51 -22.19
N GLY A 17 34.34 11.46 -21.28
CA GLY A 17 34.99 12.76 -21.27
C GLY A 17 34.38 13.67 -20.21
N GLU A 18 34.55 14.99 -20.40
CA GLU A 18 33.86 16.00 -19.60
C GLU A 18 32.37 16.09 -19.96
N PHE A 19 31.54 16.43 -18.98
CA PHE A 19 30.13 16.69 -19.19
C PHE A 19 29.95 18.01 -19.98
N PRO A 20 29.02 18.11 -20.95
CA PRO A 20 27.94 17.17 -21.28
C PRO A 20 28.33 15.96 -22.16
N GLY A 21 29.48 16.03 -22.86
CA GLY A 21 29.91 15.00 -23.81
C GLY A 21 28.94 14.78 -24.98
N ASP A 22 29.27 13.84 -25.87
CA ASP A 22 28.48 13.48 -27.06
C ASP A 22 27.92 12.05 -27.01
N ILE A 23 28.51 11.16 -26.19
CA ILE A 23 28.12 9.75 -26.13
C ILE A 23 27.07 9.40 -25.07
N ILE A 24 26.77 10.30 -24.12
CA ILE A 24 25.87 9.98 -23.00
C ILE A 24 24.44 9.73 -23.46
N ILE A 25 23.91 10.54 -24.38
CA ILE A 25 22.55 10.39 -24.90
C ILE A 25 22.40 9.07 -25.67
N PRO A 26 23.29 8.71 -26.62
CA PRO A 26 23.26 7.39 -27.26
C PRO A 26 23.35 6.21 -26.27
N ARG A 27 24.19 6.32 -25.22
CA ARG A 27 24.29 5.28 -24.19
C ARG A 27 23.01 5.13 -23.39
N LEU A 28 22.42 6.25 -22.95
CA LEU A 28 21.15 6.26 -22.25
C LEU A 28 20.02 5.74 -23.14
N TYR A 29 20.03 6.03 -24.45
CA TYR A 29 19.05 5.49 -25.40
C TYR A 29 19.12 3.96 -25.47
N ILE A 30 20.31 3.37 -25.65
CA ILE A 30 20.49 1.91 -25.66
C ILE A 30 20.09 1.31 -24.31
N ALA A 31 20.49 1.94 -23.21
CA ALA A 31 20.13 1.49 -21.87
C ALA A 31 18.62 1.53 -21.65
N HIS A 32 17.94 2.59 -22.09
CA HIS A 32 16.52 2.85 -21.83
C HIS A 32 15.59 2.09 -22.76
N VAL A 33 15.96 1.83 -24.02
CA VAL A 33 15.11 1.13 -24.99
C VAL A 33 15.33 -0.39 -24.94
N LEU A 34 16.59 -0.83 -24.79
CA LEU A 34 16.94 -2.24 -24.88
C LEU A 34 17.30 -2.85 -23.53
N LEU A 35 18.34 -2.34 -22.86
CA LEU A 35 18.94 -3.04 -21.71
C LEU A 35 17.99 -3.09 -20.51
N LEU A 36 17.53 -1.94 -20.02
CA LEU A 36 16.67 -1.84 -18.85
C LEU A 36 15.29 -2.46 -19.11
N PRO A 37 14.58 -2.17 -20.24
CA PRO A 37 13.32 -2.86 -20.52
C PRO A 37 13.47 -4.37 -20.71
N GLY A 38 14.56 -4.83 -21.34
CA GLY A 38 14.84 -6.25 -21.49
C GLY A 38 15.01 -6.93 -20.13
N VAL A 39 15.79 -6.33 -19.23
CA VAL A 39 15.95 -6.82 -17.84
C VAL A 39 14.64 -6.77 -17.07
N MET A 40 13.88 -5.67 -17.17
CA MET A 40 12.57 -5.54 -16.51
C MET A 40 11.59 -6.60 -17.00
N LEU A 41 11.51 -6.85 -18.31
CA LEU A 41 10.66 -7.89 -18.88
C LEU A 41 11.03 -9.28 -18.38
N ALA A 42 12.33 -9.60 -18.32
CA ALA A 42 12.83 -10.86 -17.77
C ALA A 42 12.47 -11.01 -16.28
N LEU A 43 12.64 -9.96 -15.49
CA LEU A 43 12.28 -9.96 -14.07
C LEU A 43 10.76 -10.05 -13.86
N ILE A 44 9.95 -9.38 -14.68
CA ILE A 44 8.49 -9.49 -14.65
C ILE A 44 8.05 -10.91 -14.99
N ALA A 45 8.63 -11.53 -16.02
CA ALA A 45 8.34 -12.92 -16.37
C ALA A 45 8.70 -13.87 -15.22
N ALA A 46 9.87 -13.71 -14.62
CA ALA A 46 10.28 -14.49 -13.45
C ALA A 46 9.34 -14.24 -12.25
N HIS A 47 8.97 -12.99 -11.99
CA HIS A 47 8.05 -12.61 -10.92
C HIS A 47 6.67 -13.24 -11.10
N ILE A 48 6.07 -13.16 -12.29
CA ILE A 48 4.78 -13.77 -12.60
C ILE A 48 4.87 -15.29 -12.50
N ALA A 49 5.96 -15.91 -12.96
CA ALA A 49 6.17 -17.35 -12.81
C ALA A 49 6.20 -17.76 -11.33
N LEU A 50 6.93 -17.02 -10.48
CA LEU A 50 6.94 -17.28 -9.03
C LEU A 50 5.54 -17.22 -8.45
N VAL A 51 4.77 -16.15 -8.71
CA VAL A 51 3.40 -16.00 -8.19
C VAL A 51 2.46 -17.07 -8.73
N TRP A 52 2.63 -17.49 -9.98
CA TRP A 52 1.81 -18.51 -10.61
C TRP A 52 2.02 -19.90 -10.00
N TYR A 53 3.29 -20.30 -9.84
CA TYR A 53 3.65 -21.63 -9.35
C TYR A 53 3.57 -21.72 -7.82
N GLN A 54 3.97 -20.69 -7.09
CA GLN A 54 3.89 -20.65 -5.62
C GLN A 54 2.48 -20.34 -5.10
N LYS A 55 1.55 -19.98 -6.00
CA LYS A 55 0.19 -19.52 -5.72
C LYS A 55 0.16 -18.15 -5.04
N HIS A 56 -0.95 -17.43 -5.26
CA HIS A 56 -1.15 -16.12 -4.66
C HIS A 56 -1.51 -16.24 -3.18
N THR A 57 -0.98 -15.34 -2.36
CA THR A 57 -1.35 -15.20 -0.95
C THR A 57 -2.78 -14.66 -0.82
N GLN A 58 -3.44 -14.93 0.32
CA GLN A 58 -4.83 -14.52 0.56
C GLN A 58 -5.03 -14.04 2.00
N PHE A 59 -5.97 -13.12 2.24
CA PHE A 59 -6.37 -12.76 3.60
C PHE A 59 -7.15 -13.90 4.27
N PRO A 60 -6.98 -14.13 5.59
CA PRO A 60 -7.77 -15.09 6.33
C PRO A 60 -9.27 -14.76 6.27
N GLY A 61 -10.09 -15.81 6.38
CA GLY A 61 -11.55 -15.72 6.27
C GLY A 61 -12.18 -17.10 6.18
N HIS A 62 -13.51 -17.14 6.01
CA HIS A 62 -14.27 -18.38 5.94
C HIS A 62 -13.71 -19.35 4.87
N GLY A 63 -13.40 -20.58 5.30
CA GLY A 63 -12.84 -21.63 4.44
C GLY A 63 -11.41 -21.39 3.94
N ARG A 64 -10.73 -20.31 4.36
CA ARG A 64 -9.34 -19.99 3.98
C ARG A 64 -8.36 -20.50 5.03
N THR A 65 -7.29 -21.15 4.58
CA THR A 65 -6.26 -21.79 5.40
C THR A 65 -4.90 -21.61 4.75
N GLU A 66 -3.82 -21.94 5.46
CA GLU A 66 -2.44 -21.88 4.94
C GLU A 66 -2.19 -22.80 3.73
N GLN A 67 -3.04 -23.79 3.50
CA GLN A 67 -2.82 -24.84 2.49
C GLN A 67 -3.80 -24.79 1.32
N ASN A 68 -4.59 -23.73 1.19
CA ASN A 68 -5.52 -23.58 0.08
C ASN A 68 -5.57 -22.16 -0.46
N VAL A 69 -6.19 -22.02 -1.63
CA VAL A 69 -6.54 -20.73 -2.21
C VAL A 69 -8.03 -20.76 -2.51
N VAL A 70 -8.77 -19.80 -1.94
CA VAL A 70 -10.21 -19.67 -2.15
C VAL A 70 -10.47 -18.44 -3.00
N GLY A 71 -10.98 -18.66 -4.22
CA GLY A 71 -11.28 -17.59 -5.16
C GLY A 71 -11.88 -18.12 -6.46
N ALA A 72 -12.03 -17.22 -7.42
CA ALA A 72 -12.48 -17.58 -8.76
C ALA A 72 -11.39 -18.32 -9.54
N ARG A 73 -11.81 -19.21 -10.46
CA ARG A 73 -10.89 -19.81 -11.43
C ARG A 73 -10.50 -18.77 -12.48
N ILE A 74 -9.36 -19.03 -13.14
CA ILE A 74 -8.80 -18.18 -14.20
C ILE A 74 -9.83 -17.95 -15.30
N VAL A 75 -10.45 -19.04 -15.77
CA VAL A 75 -11.52 -19.00 -16.75
C VAL A 75 -12.82 -19.48 -16.10
N PRO A 76 -13.96 -18.79 -16.30
CA PRO A 76 -14.12 -17.58 -17.12
C PRO A 76 -13.92 -16.26 -16.36
N VAL A 77 -14.05 -16.26 -15.04
CA VAL A 77 -14.28 -15.02 -14.26
C VAL A 77 -13.04 -14.12 -14.23
N PHE A 78 -11.90 -14.64 -13.79
CA PHE A 78 -10.71 -13.82 -13.56
C PHE A 78 -10.13 -13.24 -14.85
N ALA A 79 -10.13 -14.00 -15.95
CA ALA A 79 -9.63 -13.51 -17.24
C ALA A 79 -10.44 -12.33 -17.78
N VAL A 80 -11.78 -12.37 -17.64
CA VAL A 80 -12.66 -11.27 -18.04
C VAL A 80 -12.45 -10.06 -17.13
N ASP A 81 -12.40 -10.28 -15.81
CA ASP A 81 -12.21 -9.21 -14.83
C ASP A 81 -10.87 -8.49 -15.03
N GLN A 82 -9.77 -9.23 -15.20
CA GLN A 82 -8.45 -8.65 -15.44
C GLN A 82 -8.32 -7.99 -16.82
N GLY A 83 -8.98 -8.55 -17.85
CA GLY A 83 -9.06 -7.92 -19.17
C GLY A 83 -9.83 -6.59 -19.13
N ALA A 84 -10.94 -6.55 -18.40
CA ALA A 84 -11.71 -5.32 -18.18
C ALA A 84 -10.90 -4.29 -17.39
N PHE A 85 -10.20 -4.69 -16.33
CA PHE A 85 -9.33 -3.81 -15.55
C PHE A 85 -8.17 -3.25 -16.37
N PHE A 86 -7.56 -4.05 -17.25
CA PHE A 86 -6.56 -3.59 -18.21
C PHE A 86 -7.14 -2.54 -19.17
N ALA A 87 -8.29 -2.81 -19.78
CA ALA A 87 -8.93 -1.88 -20.71
C ALA A 87 -9.31 -0.55 -20.02
N PHE A 88 -9.80 -0.61 -18.78
CA PHE A 88 -10.10 0.57 -17.97
C PHE A 88 -8.85 1.40 -17.66
N THR A 89 -7.77 0.73 -17.27
CA THR A 89 -6.48 1.37 -16.99
C THR A 89 -5.92 2.04 -18.24
N LEU A 90 -5.94 1.34 -19.38
CA LEU A 90 -5.51 1.87 -20.67
C LEU A 90 -6.35 3.08 -21.09
N GLY A 91 -7.68 2.99 -20.96
CA GLY A 91 -8.59 4.09 -21.25
C GLY A 91 -8.31 5.32 -20.38
N THR A 92 -8.06 5.11 -19.08
CA THR A 92 -7.73 6.19 -18.16
C THR A 92 -6.39 6.86 -18.53
N ILE A 93 -5.36 6.07 -18.80
CA ILE A 93 -4.05 6.61 -19.24
C ILE A 93 -4.20 7.37 -20.56
N ALA A 94 -4.96 6.85 -21.53
CA ALA A 94 -5.20 7.51 -22.80
C ALA A 94 -5.94 8.85 -22.65
N VAL A 95 -6.96 8.91 -21.78
CA VAL A 95 -7.67 10.15 -21.45
C VAL A 95 -6.74 11.15 -20.78
N LEU A 96 -5.94 10.73 -19.80
CA LEU A 96 -4.98 11.60 -19.14
C LEU A 96 -3.91 12.11 -20.11
N ALA A 97 -3.37 11.26 -20.98
CA ALA A 97 -2.37 11.64 -21.97
C ALA A 97 -2.91 12.60 -23.04
N GLY A 98 -4.20 12.50 -23.38
CA GLY A 98 -4.85 13.38 -24.34
C GLY A 98 -5.32 14.72 -23.75
N LEU A 99 -5.78 14.73 -22.50
CA LEU A 99 -6.34 15.94 -21.86
C LEU A 99 -5.34 16.70 -21.00
N LEU A 100 -4.35 16.03 -20.41
CA LEU A 100 -3.37 16.64 -19.53
C LEU A 100 -2.00 16.64 -20.21
N GLN A 101 -1.50 17.84 -20.51
CA GLN A 101 -0.18 18.01 -21.08
C GLN A 101 0.90 17.53 -20.10
N ILE A 102 1.77 16.63 -20.54
CA ILE A 102 2.91 16.12 -19.79
C ILE A 102 4.22 16.43 -20.53
N ASN A 103 5.22 16.88 -19.80
CA ASN A 103 6.58 17.21 -20.29
C ASN A 103 6.62 18.07 -21.58
N PRO A 104 6.20 19.35 -21.54
CA PRO A 104 6.23 20.22 -22.72
C PRO A 104 7.65 20.71 -23.04
N VAL A 105 8.45 19.83 -23.62
CA VAL A 105 9.88 20.07 -23.92
C VAL A 105 10.12 21.28 -24.84
N TRP A 106 9.14 21.64 -25.67
CA TRP A 106 9.19 22.83 -26.53
C TRP A 106 9.18 24.14 -25.74
N ASN A 107 8.63 24.17 -24.52
CA ASN A 107 8.68 25.35 -23.64
C ASN A 107 10.02 25.48 -22.91
N LEU A 108 10.77 24.38 -22.74
CA LEU A 108 12.03 24.34 -22.00
C LEU A 108 13.24 24.68 -22.88
N GLY A 109 13.16 24.33 -24.18
CA GLY A 109 14.26 24.54 -25.13
C GLY A 109 15.37 23.48 -25.03
N PRO A 110 16.41 23.58 -25.88
CA PRO A 110 17.53 22.66 -25.86
C PRO A 110 18.42 22.86 -24.63
N TYR A 111 19.07 21.78 -24.18
CA TYR A 111 19.99 21.84 -23.06
C TYR A 111 21.21 22.72 -23.36
N ASN A 112 21.50 23.68 -22.49
CA ASN A 112 22.70 24.51 -22.51
C ASN A 112 23.28 24.58 -21.08
N PRO A 113 24.54 24.17 -20.85
CA PRO A 113 25.16 24.21 -19.52
C PRO A 113 25.19 25.60 -18.86
N ALA A 114 25.06 26.68 -19.64
CA ALA A 114 25.03 28.06 -19.14
C ALA A 114 23.62 28.57 -18.80
N GLN A 115 22.57 27.77 -18.98
CA GLN A 115 21.17 28.17 -18.75
C GLN A 115 20.49 27.19 -17.80
N VAL A 116 19.64 27.72 -16.91
CA VAL A 116 18.85 26.93 -15.95
C VAL A 116 17.41 27.42 -15.92
N SER A 117 16.46 26.51 -15.69
CA SER A 117 15.07 26.86 -15.42
C SER A 117 14.84 27.06 -13.91
N ALA A 118 13.83 27.84 -13.56
CA ALA A 118 13.25 27.81 -12.22
C ALA A 118 12.43 26.52 -12.04
N GLY A 119 12.53 25.85 -10.89
CA GLY A 119 11.80 24.61 -10.64
C GLY A 119 12.39 23.38 -11.36
N SER A 120 13.72 23.28 -11.44
CA SER A 120 14.38 22.07 -11.94
C SER A 120 14.19 20.95 -10.92
N GLN A 121 13.30 20.01 -11.24
CA GLN A 121 12.96 18.87 -10.40
C GLN A 121 12.78 17.63 -11.27
N PRO A 122 13.16 16.44 -10.77
CA PRO A 122 12.89 15.21 -11.48
C PRO A 122 11.41 14.82 -11.35
N ASP A 123 11.00 13.81 -12.11
CA ASP A 123 9.66 13.22 -11.98
C ASP A 123 9.41 12.67 -10.56
N PHE A 124 8.13 12.55 -10.19
CA PHE A 124 7.69 12.29 -8.83
C PHE A 124 8.35 11.08 -8.13
N TYR A 125 8.65 10.01 -8.88
CA TYR A 125 9.29 8.80 -8.35
C TYR A 125 10.78 9.00 -7.98
N MET A 126 11.42 10.04 -8.52
CA MET A 126 12.80 10.45 -8.21
C MET A 126 12.87 11.74 -7.36
N MET A 127 11.76 12.43 -7.10
CA MET A 127 11.76 13.66 -6.30
C MET A 127 12.37 13.49 -4.91
N TRP A 128 12.20 12.34 -4.27
CA TRP A 128 12.78 12.10 -2.95
C TRP A 128 14.33 12.14 -2.95
N THR A 129 15.00 11.81 -4.06
CA THR A 129 16.47 11.86 -4.14
C THR A 129 16.99 13.29 -4.24
N ASP A 130 16.33 14.13 -5.05
CA ASP A 130 16.64 15.57 -5.11
C ASP A 130 16.24 16.29 -3.82
N GLY A 131 15.07 15.96 -3.26
CA GLY A 131 14.65 16.45 -1.96
C GLY A 131 15.65 16.13 -0.85
N LEU A 132 16.23 14.93 -0.87
CA LEU A 132 17.32 14.57 0.04
C LEU A 132 18.56 15.42 -0.19
N ALA A 133 18.95 15.67 -1.44
CA ALA A 133 20.08 16.54 -1.78
C ALA A 133 19.86 17.99 -1.32
N ARG A 134 18.64 18.52 -1.40
CA ARG A 134 18.28 19.87 -0.92
C ARG A 134 18.30 19.97 0.61
N LEU A 135 17.87 18.92 1.31
CA LEU A 135 17.79 18.93 2.77
C LEU A 135 19.12 18.63 3.46
N LEU A 136 20.00 17.84 2.84
CA LEU A 136 21.29 17.52 3.46
C LEU A 136 22.10 18.81 3.73
N PRO A 137 22.64 18.98 4.95
CA PRO A 137 23.58 20.06 5.21
C PRO A 137 24.84 19.93 4.34
N ALA A 138 25.55 21.04 4.16
CA ALA A 138 26.82 21.08 3.44
C ALA A 138 27.96 20.46 4.26
N TRP A 139 27.82 19.19 4.63
CA TRP A 139 28.81 18.42 5.38
C TRP A 139 29.84 17.82 4.42
N GLU A 140 30.97 18.48 4.33
CA GLU A 140 32.12 18.01 3.57
C GLU A 140 33.22 17.51 4.51
N ILE A 141 33.96 16.49 4.07
CA ILE A 141 35.12 15.98 4.80
C ILE A 141 36.36 16.18 3.93
N TYR A 142 37.36 16.88 4.47
CA TYR A 142 38.65 17.07 3.83
C TYR A 142 39.67 16.12 4.48
N LEU A 143 40.26 15.25 3.66
CA LEU A 143 41.24 14.23 4.05
C LEU A 143 42.55 14.49 3.30
N GLY A 144 43.38 15.40 3.83
CA GLY A 144 44.57 15.88 3.11
C GLY A 144 44.16 16.53 1.79
N ASP A 145 44.68 16.01 0.68
CA ASP A 145 44.37 16.48 -0.68
C ASP A 145 43.04 15.94 -1.24
N TYR A 146 42.35 15.05 -0.51
CA TYR A 146 41.08 14.46 -0.94
C TYR A 146 39.89 15.15 -0.29
N THR A 147 38.81 15.31 -1.06
CA THR A 147 37.54 15.86 -0.56
C THR A 147 36.41 14.85 -0.73
N ILE A 148 35.65 14.62 0.32
CA ILE A 148 34.37 13.93 0.28
C ILE A 148 33.28 15.01 0.28
N PRO A 149 32.66 15.29 -0.88
CA PRO A 149 31.68 16.38 -0.99
C PRO A 149 30.35 15.97 -0.36
N ALA A 150 29.54 16.96 0.03
CA ALA A 150 28.24 16.71 0.69
C ALA A 150 27.29 15.82 -0.14
N ALA A 151 27.34 15.93 -1.46
CA ALA A 151 26.56 15.10 -2.38
C ALA A 151 26.86 13.58 -2.26
N PHE A 152 28.00 13.19 -1.67
CA PHE A 152 28.29 11.78 -1.38
C PHE A 152 27.25 11.17 -0.43
N TRP A 153 26.78 11.94 0.56
CA TRP A 153 25.81 11.47 1.55
C TRP A 153 24.46 11.10 0.92
N VAL A 154 24.07 11.77 -0.18
CA VAL A 154 22.87 11.40 -0.96
C VAL A 154 23.03 9.97 -1.48
N ALA A 155 24.17 9.66 -2.11
CA ALA A 155 24.44 8.33 -2.65
C ALA A 155 24.49 7.26 -1.55
N VAL A 156 25.08 7.57 -0.38
CA VAL A 156 25.13 6.67 0.78
C VAL A 156 23.73 6.37 1.30
N VAL A 157 22.91 7.39 1.52
CA VAL A 157 21.54 7.22 2.04
C VAL A 157 20.66 6.50 1.00
N MET A 158 20.80 6.81 -0.29
CA MET A 158 20.11 6.07 -1.34
C MET A 158 20.47 4.59 -1.34
N ALA A 159 21.77 4.28 -1.29
CA ALA A 159 22.25 2.89 -1.22
C ALA A 159 21.71 2.20 0.04
N LEU A 160 21.73 2.88 1.19
CA LEU A 160 21.19 2.35 2.45
C LEU A 160 19.70 2.03 2.34
N VAL A 161 18.88 2.95 1.81
CA VAL A 161 17.44 2.73 1.63
C VAL A 161 17.18 1.52 0.71
N LEU A 162 17.89 1.43 -0.41
CA LEU A 162 17.74 0.30 -1.34
C LEU A 162 18.16 -1.04 -0.73
N ILE A 163 19.29 -1.06 -0.01
CA ILE A 163 19.77 -2.27 0.69
C ILE A 163 18.78 -2.70 1.75
N VAL A 164 18.29 -1.76 2.58
CA VAL A 164 17.30 -2.05 3.63
C VAL A 164 16.01 -2.57 3.01
N MET A 165 15.55 -2.00 1.89
CA MET A 165 14.32 -2.43 1.21
C MET A 165 14.44 -3.87 0.66
N VAL A 166 15.55 -4.19 0.00
CA VAL A 166 15.79 -5.55 -0.54
C VAL A 166 15.96 -6.57 0.59
N LEU A 167 16.68 -6.19 1.65
CA LEU A 167 16.95 -7.09 2.77
C LEU A 167 15.84 -7.09 3.85
N TYR A 168 14.79 -6.29 3.69
CA TYR A 168 13.74 -6.12 4.70
C TYR A 168 13.15 -7.45 5.20
N PRO A 169 12.78 -8.42 4.34
CA PRO A 169 12.25 -9.70 4.82
C PRO A 169 13.25 -10.48 5.67
N SER A 170 14.56 -10.40 5.36
CA SER A 170 15.62 -11.06 6.13
C SER A 170 15.88 -10.37 7.46
N ILE A 171 15.79 -9.04 7.49
CA ILE A 171 15.91 -8.23 8.70
C ILE A 171 14.74 -8.53 9.64
N GLU A 172 13.51 -8.48 9.14
CA GLU A 172 12.31 -8.77 9.94
C GLU A 172 12.36 -10.20 10.48
N ARG A 173 12.62 -11.20 9.62
CA ARG A 173 12.75 -12.61 10.03
C ARG A 173 13.75 -12.82 11.16
N ARG A 174 14.90 -12.12 11.13
CA ARG A 174 15.93 -12.22 12.17
C ARG A 174 15.49 -11.58 13.50
N LEU A 175 14.76 -10.47 13.44
CA LEU A 175 14.32 -9.73 14.63
C LEU A 175 13.09 -10.36 15.28
N THR A 176 12.16 -10.90 14.50
CA THR A 176 10.93 -11.55 15.00
C THR A 176 11.12 -13.03 15.30
N GLY A 177 12.16 -13.67 14.73
CA GLY A 177 12.34 -15.11 14.79
C GLY A 177 11.34 -15.89 13.93
N ASP A 178 10.61 -15.22 13.04
CA ASP A 178 9.56 -15.84 12.25
C ASP A 178 10.14 -16.61 11.04
N THR A 179 10.34 -17.92 11.24
CA THR A 179 10.84 -18.83 10.22
C THR A 179 9.77 -19.75 9.64
N ALA A 180 8.50 -19.55 10.01
CA ALA A 180 7.41 -20.38 9.54
C ALA A 180 7.03 -20.04 8.08
N ALA A 181 6.38 -20.99 7.40
CA ALA A 181 5.81 -20.74 6.08
C ALA A 181 4.43 -20.09 6.25
N HIS A 182 4.26 -18.88 5.71
CA HIS A 182 3.01 -18.11 5.76
C HIS A 182 2.45 -17.90 4.36
N ASN A 183 1.23 -18.39 4.13
CA ASN A 183 0.46 -18.18 2.91
C ASN A 183 -0.78 -17.30 3.17
N LEU A 184 -1.22 -17.18 4.42
CA LEU A 184 -2.22 -16.21 4.83
C LEU A 184 -1.59 -14.84 5.15
N LEU A 185 -2.21 -13.79 4.62
CA LEU A 185 -1.79 -12.41 4.84
C LEU A 185 -2.19 -11.95 6.24
N GLN A 186 -1.25 -11.31 6.92
CA GLN A 186 -1.55 -10.55 8.14
C GLN A 186 -2.19 -9.22 7.74
N ARG A 187 -3.32 -8.87 8.37
CA ARG A 187 -3.88 -7.52 8.19
C ARG A 187 -2.88 -6.51 8.75
N PRO A 188 -2.72 -5.33 8.13
CA PRO A 188 -1.76 -4.33 8.62
C PRO A 188 -1.96 -3.97 10.09
N ARG A 189 -3.22 -3.91 10.57
CA ARG A 189 -3.50 -3.63 11.99
C ARG A 189 -2.98 -4.71 12.94
N ASP A 190 -2.78 -5.94 12.49
CA ASP A 190 -2.34 -7.08 13.31
C ASP A 190 -0.81 -7.14 13.47
N ALA A 191 -0.06 -6.39 12.65
CA ALA A 191 1.39 -6.26 12.74
C ALA A 191 1.79 -4.80 13.01
N PRO A 192 1.45 -4.23 14.19
CA PRO A 192 1.52 -2.79 14.45
C PRO A 192 2.92 -2.20 14.32
N VAL A 193 3.98 -2.96 14.65
CA VAL A 193 5.37 -2.52 14.50
C VAL A 193 5.75 -2.42 13.02
N ARG A 194 5.50 -3.48 12.23
CA ARG A 194 5.76 -3.47 10.79
C ARG A 194 4.99 -2.36 10.08
N THR A 195 3.71 -2.20 10.42
CA THR A 195 2.88 -1.15 9.82
C THR A 195 3.30 0.25 10.24
N GLY A 196 3.75 0.43 11.49
CA GLY A 196 4.39 1.67 11.94
C GLY A 196 5.68 1.98 11.17
N ILE A 197 6.56 0.99 10.95
CA ILE A 197 7.78 1.16 10.15
C ILE A 197 7.45 1.51 8.70
N GLY A 198 6.45 0.86 8.11
CA GLY A 198 5.96 1.19 6.77
C GLY A 198 5.44 2.62 6.68
N ALA A 199 4.63 3.06 7.65
CA ALA A 199 4.15 4.44 7.72
C ALA A 199 5.29 5.45 7.92
N MET A 200 6.30 5.11 8.72
CA MET A 200 7.52 5.90 8.87
C MET A 200 8.26 6.07 7.54
N ALA A 201 8.42 4.99 6.77
CA ALA A 201 9.07 5.04 5.46
C ALA A 201 8.28 5.87 4.44
N ILE A 202 6.95 5.74 4.42
CA ILE A 202 6.07 6.57 3.58
C ILE A 202 6.16 8.04 3.98
N ALA A 203 6.12 8.34 5.28
CA ALA A 203 6.25 9.70 5.79
C ALA A 203 7.61 10.31 5.43
N PHE A 204 8.69 9.54 5.55
CA PHE A 204 10.03 9.93 5.10
C PHE A 204 10.05 10.26 3.60
N TYR A 205 9.49 9.39 2.75
CA TYR A 205 9.38 9.64 1.31
C TYR A 205 8.56 10.90 0.98
N VAL A 206 7.44 11.12 1.67
CA VAL A 206 6.57 12.29 1.46
C VAL A 206 7.30 13.58 1.85
N VAL A 207 7.98 13.61 3.00
CA VAL A 207 8.76 14.79 3.44
C VAL A 207 9.83 15.13 2.41
N LEU A 208 10.58 14.13 1.92
CA LEU A 208 11.61 14.36 0.90
C LEU A 208 11.01 14.83 -0.43
N THR A 209 9.94 14.18 -0.88
CA THR A 209 9.24 14.55 -2.13
C THR A 209 8.71 15.98 -2.07
N LEU A 210 8.10 16.40 -0.96
CA LEU A 210 7.64 17.77 -0.77
C LEU A 210 8.80 18.78 -0.67
N SER A 211 9.94 18.35 -0.13
CA SER A 211 11.13 19.20 -0.03
C SER A 211 11.80 19.43 -1.39
N CYS A 212 11.60 18.54 -2.35
CA CYS A 212 12.05 18.69 -3.74
C CYS A 212 11.34 19.84 -4.47
N VAL A 213 10.05 20.08 -4.18
CA VAL A 213 9.25 21.19 -4.75
C VAL A 213 9.28 22.45 -3.87
N ASN A 214 10.27 22.60 -2.99
CA ASN A 214 10.28 23.71 -2.02
C ASN A 214 10.28 25.11 -2.67
N ASP A 215 10.87 25.25 -3.86
CA ASP A 215 10.86 26.47 -4.67
C ASP A 215 9.47 26.79 -5.24
N ILE A 216 8.78 25.79 -5.80
CA ILE A 216 7.41 25.95 -6.28
C ILE A 216 6.46 26.22 -5.11
N LEU A 217 6.63 25.54 -3.98
CA LEU A 217 5.85 25.79 -2.77
C LEU A 217 6.09 27.21 -2.24
N ALA A 218 7.34 27.68 -2.23
CA ALA A 218 7.69 29.03 -1.81
C ALA A 218 6.93 30.09 -2.63
N VAL A 219 6.96 29.97 -3.96
CA VAL A 219 6.32 30.93 -4.87
C VAL A 219 4.79 30.84 -4.84
N ARG A 220 4.22 29.63 -4.77
CA ARG A 220 2.77 29.44 -4.85
C ARG A 220 2.04 29.74 -3.55
N PHE A 221 2.71 29.58 -2.41
CA PHE A 221 2.13 29.81 -1.09
C PHE A 221 2.71 31.04 -0.37
N ASP A 222 3.54 31.83 -1.04
CA ASP A 222 4.20 33.03 -0.49
C ASP A 222 4.97 32.73 0.81
N LEU A 223 5.76 31.65 0.79
CA LEU A 223 6.55 31.18 1.92
C LEU A 223 8.04 31.43 1.68
N SER A 224 8.79 31.63 2.77
CA SER A 224 10.26 31.71 2.67
C SER A 224 10.86 30.36 2.26
N LEU A 225 11.71 30.37 1.23
CA LEU A 225 12.45 29.19 0.78
C LEU A 225 13.34 28.60 1.88
N ASN A 226 13.99 29.46 2.66
CA ASN A 226 14.83 29.05 3.79
C ASN A 226 13.97 28.41 4.89
N ALA A 227 12.79 28.97 5.17
CA ALA A 227 11.87 28.39 6.14
C ALA A 227 11.38 27.00 5.70
N LEU A 228 11.06 26.81 4.41
CA LEU A 228 10.68 25.51 3.87
C LEU A 228 11.81 24.47 3.95
N THR A 229 13.05 24.88 3.69
CA THR A 229 14.22 24.00 3.83
C THR A 229 14.43 23.57 5.28
N TRP A 230 14.33 24.50 6.23
CA TRP A 230 14.40 24.16 7.65
C TRP A 230 13.22 23.32 8.13
N ALA A 231 12.01 23.60 7.65
CA ALA A 231 10.83 22.80 7.92
C ALA A 231 11.01 21.37 7.41
N GLY A 232 11.58 21.18 6.21
CA GLY A 232 11.92 19.86 5.68
C GLY A 232 12.98 19.14 6.53
N ARG A 233 14.06 19.83 6.95
CA ARG A 233 15.11 19.25 7.81
C ARG A 233 14.58 18.80 9.17
N ILE A 234 13.82 19.66 9.84
CA ILE A 234 13.17 19.35 11.12
C ILE A 234 12.11 18.25 10.91
N GLY A 235 11.34 18.36 9.83
CA GLY A 235 10.32 17.40 9.44
C GLY A 235 10.89 16.00 9.21
N LEU A 236 12.07 15.89 8.61
CA LEU A 236 12.75 14.61 8.37
C LEU A 236 13.05 13.86 9.68
N LEU A 237 13.30 14.59 10.76
CA LEU A 237 13.61 14.04 12.08
C LEU A 237 12.35 13.78 12.92
N ILE A 238 11.29 14.58 12.76
CA ILE A 238 10.10 14.53 13.62
C ILE A 238 8.96 13.74 12.98
N VAL A 239 8.67 13.96 11.70
CA VAL A 239 7.49 13.42 11.03
C VAL A 239 7.54 11.90 10.92
N PRO A 240 8.65 11.24 10.49
CA PRO A 240 8.69 9.79 10.43
C PRO A 240 8.52 9.09 11.79
N PRO A 241 9.23 9.47 12.88
CA PRO A 241 8.98 8.88 14.20
C PRO A 241 7.56 9.16 14.73
N SER A 242 7.00 10.33 14.43
CA SER A 242 5.61 10.65 14.79
C SER A 242 4.63 9.77 14.03
N ALA A 243 4.83 9.55 12.73
CA ALA A 243 4.03 8.64 11.92
C ALA A 243 4.11 7.21 12.45
N TYR A 244 5.31 6.73 12.81
CA TYR A 244 5.48 5.42 13.47
C TYR A 244 4.62 5.34 14.74
N PHE A 245 4.77 6.29 15.65
CA PHE A 245 4.08 6.28 16.94
C PHE A 245 2.56 6.32 16.76
N LEU A 246 2.06 7.24 15.93
CA LEU A 246 0.64 7.38 15.67
C LEU A 246 0.07 6.13 15.02
N THR A 247 0.72 5.60 13.97
CA THR A 247 0.26 4.38 13.29
C THR A 247 0.26 3.18 14.22
N TYR A 248 1.29 3.01 15.04
CA TYR A 248 1.34 1.95 16.05
C TYR A 248 0.14 2.02 16.99
N ARG A 249 -0.17 3.22 17.51
CA ARG A 249 -1.31 3.44 18.42
C ARG A 249 -2.65 3.27 17.72
N PHE A 250 -2.78 3.71 16.47
CA PHE A 250 -3.96 3.46 15.64
C PHE A 250 -4.18 1.98 15.40
N CYS A 251 -3.14 1.20 15.08
CA CYS A 251 -3.27 -0.25 14.92
C CYS A 251 -3.78 -0.92 16.20
N LEU A 252 -3.24 -0.56 17.36
CA LEU A 252 -3.73 -1.08 18.64
C LEU A 252 -5.19 -0.68 18.93
N GLY A 253 -5.57 0.57 18.63
CA GLY A 253 -6.94 1.04 18.74
C GLY A 253 -7.90 0.26 17.82
N LEU A 254 -7.48 0.00 16.59
CA LEU A 254 -8.24 -0.80 15.62
C LEU A 254 -8.38 -2.26 16.06
N GLN A 255 -7.33 -2.85 16.64
CA GLN A 255 -7.40 -4.20 17.21
C GLN A 255 -8.38 -4.27 18.40
N ARG A 256 -8.34 -3.27 19.30
CA ARG A 256 -9.28 -3.20 20.43
C ARG A 256 -10.72 -3.08 19.93
N SER A 257 -10.97 -2.17 18.99
CA SER A 257 -12.29 -2.01 18.40
C SER A 257 -12.79 -3.28 17.68
N ASP A 258 -11.91 -4.07 17.05
CA ASP A 258 -12.31 -5.38 16.48
C ASP A 258 -12.65 -6.39 17.61
N ARG A 259 -11.89 -6.41 18.71
CA ARG A 259 -12.16 -7.28 19.88
C ARG A 259 -13.42 -6.87 20.64
N ASP A 260 -13.70 -5.58 20.75
CA ASP A 260 -14.89 -5.06 21.44
C ASP A 260 -16.17 -5.54 20.75
N VAL A 261 -16.19 -5.53 19.40
CA VAL A 261 -17.30 -6.06 18.61
C VAL A 261 -17.44 -7.59 18.77
N LEU A 262 -16.33 -8.33 18.87
CA LEU A 262 -16.38 -9.78 19.10
C LEU A 262 -16.85 -10.15 20.52
N ALA A 263 -16.60 -9.27 21.50
CA ALA A 263 -17.01 -9.48 22.89
C ALA A 263 -18.45 -9.03 23.17
N HIS A 264 -18.89 -7.91 22.59
CA HIS A 264 -20.17 -7.28 22.92
C HIS A 264 -21.19 -7.27 21.77
N GLY A 265 -20.79 -7.58 20.54
CA GLY A 265 -21.63 -7.45 19.34
C GLY A 265 -21.47 -6.11 18.62
N ILE A 266 -22.17 -5.97 17.50
CA ILE A 266 -22.20 -4.75 16.69
C ILE A 266 -23.10 -3.71 17.37
N GLU A 267 -22.58 -2.52 17.59
CA GLU A 267 -23.32 -1.32 17.99
C GLU A 267 -24.43 -1.03 16.96
N THR A 268 -25.70 -1.04 17.41
CA THR A 268 -26.85 -0.82 16.52
C THR A 268 -27.26 0.65 16.42
N GLY A 269 -26.82 1.48 17.36
CA GLY A 269 -27.30 2.85 17.53
C GLY A 269 -28.72 2.96 18.11
N LEU A 270 -29.36 1.85 18.50
CA LEU A 270 -30.66 1.86 19.17
C LEU A 270 -30.48 1.92 20.68
N ILE A 271 -30.88 3.04 21.28
CA ILE A 271 -30.82 3.25 22.73
C ILE A 271 -32.19 2.94 23.33
N VAL A 272 -32.21 2.03 24.30
CA VAL A 272 -33.42 1.65 25.04
C VAL A 272 -33.27 2.05 26.51
N ARG A 273 -34.32 2.65 27.07
CA ARG A 273 -34.40 2.96 28.50
C ARG A 273 -35.11 1.82 29.23
N LEU A 274 -34.45 1.23 30.23
CA LEU A 274 -34.99 0.15 31.04
C LEU A 274 -35.96 0.68 32.11
N PRO A 275 -36.85 -0.16 32.68
CA PRO A 275 -37.84 0.26 33.68
C PRO A 275 -37.25 0.92 34.93
N HIS A 276 -36.02 0.56 35.31
CA HIS A 276 -35.27 1.16 36.43
C HIS A 276 -34.48 2.43 36.06
N GLY A 277 -34.60 2.92 34.81
CA GLY A 277 -34.07 4.19 34.36
C GLY A 277 -32.70 4.16 33.68
N GLU A 278 -32.04 3.00 33.61
CA GLU A 278 -30.78 2.80 32.88
C GLU A 278 -30.98 2.90 31.36
N TYR A 279 -29.98 3.43 30.65
CA TYR A 279 -29.93 3.45 29.18
C TYR A 279 -28.94 2.42 28.70
N ILE A 280 -29.40 1.52 27.84
CA ILE A 280 -28.55 0.52 27.19
C ILE A 280 -28.58 0.74 25.68
N GLU A 281 -27.44 0.53 25.04
CA GLU A 281 -27.39 0.36 23.59
C GLU A 281 -27.67 -1.12 23.28
N VAL A 282 -28.59 -1.36 22.35
CA VAL A 282 -28.84 -2.72 21.86
C VAL A 282 -27.67 -3.12 20.97
N HIS A 283 -27.02 -4.22 21.28
CA HIS A 283 -25.94 -4.77 20.44
C HIS A 283 -26.43 -5.99 19.67
N GLN A 284 -26.09 -6.07 18.39
CA GLN A 284 -26.35 -7.25 17.58
C GLN A 284 -25.18 -8.23 17.71
N SER A 285 -25.41 -9.33 18.43
CA SER A 285 -24.40 -10.39 18.58
C SER A 285 -24.04 -11.04 17.24
N LEU A 286 -22.74 -11.31 17.06
CA LEU A 286 -22.21 -12.13 15.97
C LEU A 286 -22.19 -13.64 16.32
N ALA A 287 -22.25 -13.97 17.61
CA ALA A 287 -22.21 -15.33 18.12
C ALA A 287 -23.59 -15.76 18.65
N PRO A 288 -23.82 -17.07 18.85
CA PRO A 288 -24.95 -17.54 19.65
C PRO A 288 -24.97 -16.85 21.02
N VAL A 289 -26.18 -16.54 21.47
CA VAL A 289 -26.43 -15.87 22.75
C VAL A 289 -26.83 -16.94 23.78
N ASP A 290 -26.38 -16.81 25.01
CA ASP A 290 -26.79 -17.70 26.09
C ASP A 290 -28.20 -17.37 26.61
N ASP A 291 -28.71 -18.19 27.54
CA ASP A 291 -30.04 -18.02 28.16
C ASP A 291 -30.18 -16.69 28.92
N HIS A 292 -29.06 -16.02 29.24
CA HIS A 292 -29.02 -14.74 29.94
C HIS A 292 -28.82 -13.54 28.99
N GLY A 293 -28.88 -13.77 27.66
CA GLY A 293 -28.71 -12.73 26.65
C GLY A 293 -27.27 -12.23 26.49
N ARG A 294 -26.27 -12.95 27.02
CA ARG A 294 -24.86 -12.63 26.83
C ARG A 294 -24.32 -13.35 25.58
N PRO A 295 -23.65 -12.62 24.68
CA PRO A 295 -23.05 -13.24 23.50
C PRO A 295 -21.88 -14.14 23.92
N ALA A 296 -21.75 -15.31 23.29
CA ALA A 296 -20.52 -16.08 23.40
C ALA A 296 -19.36 -15.27 22.80
N SER A 297 -18.21 -15.24 23.49
CA SER A 297 -17.02 -14.55 22.97
C SER A 297 -16.46 -15.31 21.77
N LEU A 298 -16.30 -14.61 20.65
CA LEU A 298 -15.66 -15.17 19.45
C LEU A 298 -14.17 -14.87 19.43
N ASP A 299 -13.37 -15.88 19.10
CA ASP A 299 -11.94 -15.70 18.92
C ASP A 299 -11.62 -14.90 17.66
N TYR A 300 -10.59 -14.05 17.75
CA TYR A 300 -10.11 -13.29 16.60
C TYR A 300 -9.33 -14.19 15.64
N ALA A 301 -9.83 -14.33 14.42
CA ALA A 301 -9.23 -15.19 13.39
C ALA A 301 -8.48 -14.42 12.27
N GLY A 302 -8.17 -13.13 12.48
CA GLY A 302 -7.49 -12.30 11.47
C GLY A 302 -8.41 -11.80 10.34
N ALA A 303 -9.69 -12.18 10.32
CA ALA A 303 -10.65 -11.72 9.32
C ALA A 303 -11.17 -10.31 9.65
N PRO A 304 -11.61 -9.52 8.64
CA PRO A 304 -12.32 -8.27 8.90
C PRO A 304 -13.61 -8.49 9.70
N VAL A 305 -13.73 -7.81 10.85
CA VAL A 305 -14.92 -7.83 11.69
C VAL A 305 -15.90 -6.75 11.20
N PRO A 306 -17.16 -7.07 10.90
CA PRO A 306 -18.16 -6.08 10.52
C PRO A 306 -18.50 -5.20 11.73
N LYS A 307 -18.52 -3.87 11.54
CA LYS A 307 -18.77 -2.90 12.62
C LYS A 307 -20.10 -2.16 12.49
N THR A 308 -20.84 -2.41 11.42
CA THR A 308 -22.10 -1.73 11.15
C THR A 308 -23.15 -2.76 10.76
N LEU A 309 -24.40 -2.49 11.13
CA LEU A 309 -25.54 -3.31 10.75
C LEU A 309 -25.72 -3.42 9.24
N ASN A 310 -25.35 -2.39 8.48
CA ASN A 310 -25.38 -2.41 7.02
C ASN A 310 -24.40 -3.44 6.44
N ALA A 311 -23.23 -3.62 7.07
CA ALA A 311 -22.25 -4.61 6.62
C ALA A 311 -22.73 -6.06 6.80
N VAL A 312 -23.72 -6.29 7.66
CA VAL A 312 -24.38 -7.60 7.84
C VAL A 312 -25.74 -7.69 7.13
N GLY A 313 -26.06 -6.71 6.27
CA GLY A 313 -27.27 -6.73 5.45
C GLY A 313 -28.56 -6.39 6.18
N ALA A 314 -28.50 -5.82 7.39
CA ALA A 314 -29.70 -5.53 8.19
C ALA A 314 -30.65 -4.51 7.53
N ALA A 315 -30.12 -3.61 6.70
CA ALA A 315 -30.90 -2.61 5.97
C ALA A 315 -31.64 -3.17 4.74
N GLY A 316 -31.34 -4.39 4.31
CA GLY A 316 -31.92 -5.00 3.11
C GLY A 316 -31.37 -4.41 1.80
N SER A 317 -32.09 -4.65 0.70
CA SER A 317 -31.79 -4.14 -0.65
C SER A 317 -32.84 -3.11 -1.05
N PRO A 318 -32.47 -2.03 -1.78
CA PRO A 318 -33.46 -1.27 -2.53
C PRO A 318 -34.20 -2.23 -3.47
N GLY A 319 -35.52 -2.07 -3.59
CA GLY A 319 -36.34 -2.95 -4.42
C GLY A 319 -35.83 -2.99 -5.87
N PRO A 320 -35.94 -4.14 -6.57
CA PRO A 320 -35.48 -4.25 -7.94
C PRO A 320 -36.33 -3.38 -8.87
N GLY A 321 -35.69 -2.88 -9.92
CA GLY A 321 -36.26 -1.95 -10.87
C GLY A 321 -35.23 -1.08 -11.53
N SER A 322 -35.72 -0.24 -12.44
CA SER A 322 -34.95 0.89 -12.95
C SER A 322 -34.81 1.97 -11.88
N PHE A 323 -33.87 2.89 -12.08
CA PHE A 323 -33.69 4.05 -11.21
C PHE A 323 -34.98 4.87 -11.01
N LEU A 324 -35.88 4.88 -12.00
CA LEU A 324 -37.12 5.67 -11.97
C LEU A 324 -38.41 4.86 -11.84
N ARG A 325 -38.36 3.54 -11.99
CA ARG A 325 -39.57 2.70 -12.07
C ARG A 325 -39.32 1.35 -11.40
N PRO A 326 -40.22 0.91 -10.49
CA PRO A 326 -40.12 -0.42 -9.90
C PRO A 326 -40.48 -1.51 -10.91
N ASP A 327 -39.91 -2.69 -10.72
CA ASP A 327 -40.35 -3.90 -11.43
C ASP A 327 -41.73 -4.36 -10.92
N PRO A 328 -42.47 -5.18 -11.69
CA PRO A 328 -43.69 -5.83 -11.20
C PRO A 328 -43.43 -6.58 -9.88
N PRO A 329 -44.39 -6.56 -8.93
CA PRO A 329 -44.18 -7.09 -7.58
C PRO A 329 -43.80 -8.57 -7.58
N GLU A 330 -44.38 -9.38 -8.46
CA GLU A 330 -44.08 -10.82 -8.57
C GLU A 330 -42.63 -11.09 -8.99
N GLU A 331 -42.12 -10.34 -9.97
CA GLU A 331 -40.74 -10.41 -10.43
C GLU A 331 -39.79 -9.92 -9.34
N ALA A 332 -40.14 -8.81 -8.69
CA ALA A 332 -39.36 -8.22 -7.62
C ALA A 332 -39.16 -9.20 -6.45
N GLU A 333 -40.24 -9.84 -6.00
CA GLU A 333 -40.18 -10.86 -4.97
C GLU A 333 -39.37 -12.08 -5.41
N ALA A 334 -39.51 -12.52 -6.66
CA ALA A 334 -38.73 -13.64 -7.18
C ALA A 334 -37.23 -13.32 -7.16
N LEU A 335 -36.82 -12.14 -7.61
CA LEU A 335 -35.42 -11.69 -7.61
C LEU A 335 -34.84 -11.65 -6.20
N VAL A 336 -35.57 -11.05 -5.25
CA VAL A 336 -35.15 -10.99 -3.84
C VAL A 336 -35.02 -12.40 -3.24
N ARG A 337 -35.99 -13.29 -3.49
CA ARG A 337 -35.92 -14.70 -3.05
C ARG A 337 -34.70 -15.41 -3.64
N HIS A 338 -34.43 -15.25 -4.93
CA HIS A 338 -33.29 -15.87 -5.60
C HIS A 338 -31.95 -15.34 -5.09
N ALA A 339 -31.84 -14.03 -4.86
CA ALA A 339 -30.65 -13.40 -4.28
C ALA A 339 -30.35 -13.95 -2.88
N HIS A 340 -31.34 -13.92 -1.98
CA HIS A 340 -31.18 -14.48 -0.63
C HIS A 340 -30.89 -15.98 -0.62
N ALA A 341 -31.52 -16.76 -1.51
CA ALA A 341 -31.22 -18.18 -1.66
C ALA A 341 -29.81 -18.43 -2.22
N GLY A 342 -29.31 -17.56 -3.11
CA GLY A 342 -27.93 -17.59 -3.61
C GLY A 342 -26.93 -17.35 -2.48
N GLU A 343 -27.12 -16.27 -1.71
CA GLU A 343 -26.26 -15.91 -0.58
C GLU A 343 -26.23 -17.00 0.49
N ARG A 344 -27.40 -17.53 0.88
CA ARG A 344 -27.49 -18.65 1.84
C ARG A 344 -26.77 -19.89 1.34
N ARG A 345 -26.91 -20.25 0.06
CA ARG A 345 -26.19 -21.38 -0.55
C ARG A 345 -24.68 -21.17 -0.52
N GLN A 346 -24.22 -19.97 -0.85
CA GLN A 346 -22.80 -19.63 -0.81
C GLN A 346 -22.23 -19.72 0.61
N ARG A 347 -22.92 -19.13 1.60
CA ARG A 347 -22.50 -19.17 3.01
C ARG A 347 -22.47 -20.61 3.53
N ALA A 348 -23.51 -21.39 3.25
CA ALA A 348 -23.57 -22.80 3.63
C ALA A 348 -22.45 -23.63 2.99
N ALA A 349 -22.10 -23.38 1.72
CA ALA A 349 -21.00 -24.06 1.04
C ALA A 349 -19.64 -23.74 1.69
N LEU A 350 -19.38 -22.48 2.04
CA LEU A 350 -18.15 -22.07 2.72
C LEU A 350 -18.07 -22.66 4.14
N GLN A 351 -19.18 -22.65 4.87
CA GLN A 351 -19.26 -23.24 6.20
C GLN A 351 -19.03 -24.75 6.15
N ALA A 352 -19.66 -25.47 5.21
CA ALA A 352 -19.42 -26.91 5.04
C ALA A 352 -17.95 -27.24 4.72
N VAL A 353 -17.26 -26.40 3.94
CA VAL A 353 -15.82 -26.56 3.68
C VAL A 353 -15.00 -26.34 4.95
N GLN A 354 -15.37 -25.35 5.76
CA GLN A 354 -14.71 -25.07 7.04
C GLN A 354 -14.92 -26.21 8.05
N ASP A 355 -16.16 -26.68 8.21
CA ASP A 355 -16.53 -27.73 9.15
C ASP A 355 -15.87 -29.07 8.80
N ARG A 356 -15.84 -29.45 7.51
CA ARG A 356 -15.11 -30.66 7.07
C ARG A 356 -13.64 -30.64 7.44
N ARG A 357 -13.02 -29.46 7.45
CA ARG A 357 -11.60 -29.31 7.78
C ARG A 357 -11.35 -29.26 9.28
N LEU A 358 -12.25 -28.63 10.05
CA LEU A 358 -12.17 -28.61 11.51
C LEU A 358 -12.48 -29.99 12.10
N GLY A 359 -13.51 -30.67 11.62
CA GLY A 359 -13.88 -32.03 12.04
C GLY A 359 -12.88 -33.12 11.62
N GLY A 360 -12.05 -32.86 10.61
CA GLY A 360 -10.92 -33.73 10.25
C GLY A 360 -9.72 -33.64 11.21
N ARG A 361 -9.63 -32.61 12.07
CA ARG A 361 -8.53 -32.45 13.04
C ARG A 361 -8.80 -33.13 14.39
N SER A 362 -10.03 -33.53 14.70
CA SER A 362 -10.34 -34.24 15.96
C SER A 362 -10.08 -35.75 15.94
N GLY A 363 -9.54 -36.28 14.83
CA GLY A 363 -9.27 -37.72 14.65
C GLY A 363 -7.81 -38.15 14.81
N ASP A 364 -6.87 -37.23 15.12
CA ASP A 364 -5.42 -37.52 15.12
C ASP A 364 -4.71 -37.11 16.43
N VAL A 365 -5.47 -37.09 17.53
CA VAL A 365 -4.91 -37.01 18.89
C VAL A 365 -5.55 -38.14 19.71
N SER A 366 -4.95 -39.32 19.63
CA SER A 366 -5.14 -40.42 20.60
C SER A 366 -3.84 -41.19 20.73
#